data_AF-A0A925XQL8-F1
#
_entry.id   AF-A0A925XQL8-F1
#
_cell.length_a   1.000
_cell.length_b   1.000
_cell.length_c   1.000
_cell.angle_alpha   90.00
_cell.angle_beta   90.00
_cell.angle_gamma   90.00
#
_symmetry.space_group_name_H-M   'P 1'
#
loop_
_entity.id
_entity.type
_entity.pdbx_description
1 polymer ?
#
loop_
_entity_poly.entity_id
_entity_poly.type
_entity_poly.pdbx_seq_one_letter_code
_entity_poly.pdbx_strand_id
1 'polypeptide(L)'
;LRDLSSACEDTGRELLLEVIPPTLADDPRDADDVLVNAVKALIAARILPDWWKLPAPLRAQTWKRLEAAIHEADPYCRGVLVLGLDAPIDELAEQLTAAAVHPLCRGFAVGRTIFGEAARAWFVNKIDDAGAIEAIAQRYLRLVQRFAGARRSDAAPEVHAQASVAN
;
A
#
# COMPACT_ATOMS: atom_id res chain seq x y z
N LEU A 1 5.27 -20.98 5.42
CA LEU A 1 5.91 -19.67 5.15
C LEU A 1 7.43 -19.77 5.12
N ARG A 2 8.09 -20.41 6.09
CA ARG A 2 9.55 -20.63 6.04
C ARG A 2 10.01 -21.38 4.79
N ASP A 3 9.34 -22.48 4.45
CA ASP A 3 9.66 -23.25 3.23
C ASP A 3 9.50 -22.42 1.95
N LEU A 4 8.49 -21.55 1.91
CA LEU A 4 8.27 -20.64 0.78
C LEU A 4 9.37 -19.56 0.71
N SER A 5 9.78 -18.99 1.85
CA SER A 5 10.91 -18.05 1.93
C SER A 5 12.19 -18.69 1.41
N SER A 6 12.53 -19.89 1.92
CA SER A 6 13.70 -20.64 1.46
C SER A 6 13.61 -20.91 -0.04
N ALA A 7 12.47 -21.36 -0.56
CA ALA A 7 12.32 -21.62 -1.99
C ALA A 7 12.47 -20.35 -2.85
N CYS A 8 12.01 -19.19 -2.36
CA CYS A 8 12.21 -17.91 -3.01
C CYS A 8 13.71 -17.55 -3.05
N GLU A 9 14.40 -17.65 -1.91
CA GLU A 9 15.84 -17.41 -1.78
C GLU A 9 16.64 -18.35 -2.68
N ASP A 10 16.41 -19.66 -2.60
CA ASP A 10 17.09 -20.71 -3.36
C ASP A 10 16.90 -20.56 -4.87
N THR A 11 15.80 -19.94 -5.30
CA THR A 11 15.51 -19.71 -6.73
C THR A 11 15.75 -18.28 -7.19
N GLY A 12 16.28 -17.41 -6.33
CA GLY A 12 16.54 -16.01 -6.65
C GLY A 12 15.26 -15.22 -6.99
N ARG A 13 14.12 -15.58 -6.39
CA ARG A 13 12.83 -14.91 -6.59
C ARG A 13 12.49 -14.06 -5.38
N GLU A 14 11.98 -12.87 -5.64
CA GLU A 14 11.47 -12.00 -4.58
C GLU A 14 10.20 -12.57 -3.95
N LEU A 15 10.13 -12.51 -2.62
CA LEU A 15 8.94 -12.85 -1.86
C LEU A 15 8.11 -11.59 -1.58
N LEU A 16 6.88 -11.57 -2.09
CA LEU A 16 5.84 -10.62 -1.68
C LEU A 16 4.90 -11.31 -0.70
N LEU A 17 4.87 -10.87 0.56
CA LEU A 17 4.00 -11.44 1.57
C LEU A 17 2.82 -10.52 1.88
N GLU A 18 1.61 -11.01 1.64
CA GLU A 18 0.37 -10.33 2.00
C GLU A 18 -0.07 -10.67 3.42
N VAL A 19 -0.31 -9.64 4.23
CA VAL A 19 -0.82 -9.77 5.60
C VAL A 19 -2.19 -9.13 5.67
N ILE A 20 -3.20 -9.95 5.96
CA ILE A 20 -4.58 -9.52 6.18
C ILE A 20 -4.94 -9.86 7.62
N PRO A 21 -4.83 -8.90 8.55
CA PRO A 21 -5.34 -9.08 9.91
C PRO A 21 -6.81 -9.48 9.87
N PRO A 22 -7.26 -10.39 10.74
CA PRO A 22 -8.67 -10.73 10.81
C PRO A 22 -9.47 -9.51 11.27
N THR A 23 -10.70 -9.38 10.79
CA THR A 23 -11.64 -8.34 11.21
C THR A 23 -12.18 -8.64 12.62
N LEU A 24 -11.30 -8.64 13.62
CA LEU A 24 -11.62 -8.93 15.03
C LEU A 24 -11.82 -7.66 15.84
N ALA A 25 -11.56 -6.49 15.26
CA ALA A 25 -11.61 -5.23 15.94
C ALA A 25 -12.91 -4.51 15.60
N ASP A 26 -13.75 -4.30 16.61
CA ASP A 26 -14.89 -3.37 16.52
C ASP A 26 -14.41 -1.93 16.34
N ASP A 27 -13.15 -1.63 16.72
CA ASP A 27 -12.50 -0.33 16.57
C ASP A 27 -11.34 -0.38 15.55
N PRO A 28 -11.36 0.44 14.47
CA PRO A 28 -10.27 0.54 13.50
C PRO A 28 -8.88 0.82 14.12
N ARG A 29 -8.85 1.37 15.33
CA ARG A 29 -7.63 1.65 16.09
C ARG A 29 -6.89 0.39 16.54
N ASP A 30 -7.63 -0.67 16.86
CA ASP A 30 -7.07 -1.96 17.24
C ASP A 30 -6.52 -2.69 16.01
N ALA A 31 -7.09 -2.44 14.82
CA ALA A 31 -6.62 -3.03 13.57
C ALA A 31 -5.16 -2.62 13.23
N ASP A 32 -4.78 -1.36 13.47
CA ASP A 32 -3.40 -0.87 13.33
C ASP A 32 -2.43 -1.62 14.25
N ASP A 33 -2.81 -1.85 15.50
CA ASP A 33 -1.97 -2.56 16.48
C ASP A 33 -1.87 -4.04 16.17
N VAL A 34 -2.97 -4.68 15.76
CA VAL A 34 -2.98 -6.06 15.29
C VAL A 34 -2.05 -6.21 14.08
N LEU A 35 -2.08 -5.28 13.12
CA LEU A 35 -1.18 -5.30 11.97
C LEU A 35 0.30 -5.23 12.39
N VAL A 36 0.67 -4.26 13.24
CA VAL A 36 2.05 -4.12 13.71
C VAL A 36 2.50 -5.39 14.44
N ASN A 37 1.65 -5.96 15.28
CA ASN A 37 1.96 -7.18 16.02
C ASN A 37 2.10 -8.39 15.09
N ALA A 38 1.26 -8.49 14.06
CA ALA A 38 1.37 -9.56 13.05
C ALA A 38 2.69 -9.47 12.27
N VAL A 39 3.08 -8.28 11.81
CA VAL A 39 4.37 -8.06 11.14
C VAL A 39 5.54 -8.40 12.06
N LYS A 40 5.52 -7.93 13.31
CA LYS A 40 6.56 -8.27 14.30
C LYS A 40 6.64 -9.76 14.59
N ALA A 41 5.51 -10.46 14.66
CA ALA A 41 5.48 -11.91 14.87
C ALA A 41 6.10 -12.67 13.69
N LEU A 42 5.83 -12.24 12.45
CA LEU A 42 6.44 -12.81 11.24
C LEU A 42 7.95 -12.57 11.20
N ILE A 43 8.39 -11.35 11.53
CA ILE A 43 9.81 -11.00 11.67
C ILE A 43 10.49 -11.86 12.73
N ALA A 44 9.90 -12.00 13.92
CA ALA A 44 10.41 -12.84 15.00
C ALA A 44 10.50 -14.31 14.59
N ALA A 45 9.60 -14.77 13.71
CA ALA A 45 9.64 -16.10 13.12
C ALA A 45 10.67 -16.27 12.00
N ARG A 46 11.48 -15.23 11.71
CA ARG A 46 12.47 -15.15 10.63
C ARG A 46 11.85 -15.24 9.23
N ILE A 47 10.65 -14.68 9.06
CA ILE A 47 10.01 -14.52 7.76
C ILE A 47 10.23 -13.06 7.34
N LEU A 48 11.21 -12.85 6.47
CA LEU A 48 11.68 -11.54 6.01
C LEU A 48 11.47 -11.44 4.50
N PRO A 49 10.25 -11.10 4.03
CA PRO A 49 9.96 -10.97 2.62
C PRO A 49 10.62 -9.72 2.02
N ASP A 50 11.00 -9.76 0.75
CA ASP A 50 11.51 -8.60 0.01
C ASP A 50 10.48 -7.46 -0.03
N TRP A 51 9.20 -7.83 -0.11
CA TRP A 51 8.08 -6.90 -0.15
C TRP A 51 6.97 -7.29 0.81
N TRP A 52 6.40 -6.29 1.46
CA TRP A 52 5.20 -6.45 2.28
C TRP A 52 3.99 -5.93 1.52
N LYS A 53 2.89 -6.69 1.49
CA LYS A 53 1.59 -6.21 1.01
C LYS A 53 0.64 -6.07 2.20
N LEU A 54 0.40 -4.83 2.61
CA LEU A 54 -0.28 -4.52 3.88
C LEU A 54 -1.49 -3.60 3.63
N PRO A 55 -2.56 -3.67 4.46
CA PRO A 55 -3.56 -2.61 4.47
C PRO A 55 -2.89 -1.28 4.85
N ALA A 56 -3.38 -0.15 4.34
CA ALA A 56 -2.85 1.15 4.73
C ALA A 56 -3.22 1.46 6.19
N PRO A 57 -2.23 1.59 7.10
CA PRO A 57 -2.51 2.08 8.44
C PRO A 57 -3.15 3.47 8.42
N LEU A 58 -4.06 3.71 9.34
CA LEU A 58 -4.79 4.98 9.44
C LEU A 58 -3.93 6.10 10.03
N ARG A 59 -2.94 5.74 10.85
CA ARG A 59 -2.11 6.71 11.58
C ARG A 59 -0.68 6.75 11.06
N ALA A 60 -0.15 7.96 10.89
CA ALA A 60 1.26 8.19 10.59
C ALA A 60 2.22 7.54 11.60
N GLN A 61 1.82 7.46 12.89
CA GLN A 61 2.62 6.80 13.92
C GLN A 61 2.72 5.28 13.69
N THR A 62 1.68 4.66 13.12
CA THR A 62 1.70 3.23 12.79
C THR A 62 2.66 2.95 11.65
N TRP A 63 2.70 3.82 10.62
CA TRP A 63 3.72 3.76 9.57
C TRP A 63 5.15 3.81 10.12
N LYS A 64 5.44 4.75 11.04
CA LYS A 64 6.76 4.85 11.69
C LYS A 64 7.13 3.59 12.47
N ARG A 65 6.16 2.97 13.17
CA ARG A 65 6.37 1.72 13.91
C ARG A 65 6.67 0.54 12.99
N LEU A 66 5.97 0.45 11.86
CA LEU A 66 6.22 -0.57 10.82
C LEU A 66 7.60 -0.37 10.20
N GLU A 67 7.94 0.86 9.84
CA GLU A 67 9.22 1.21 9.23
C GLU A 67 10.38 0.84 10.15
N ALA A 68 10.31 1.22 11.43
CA ALA A 68 11.31 0.86 12.41
C ALA A 68 11.45 -0.66 12.55
N ALA A 69 10.33 -1.39 12.71
CA ALA A 69 10.37 -2.83 12.91
C ALA A 69 10.91 -3.58 11.68
N ILE A 70 10.51 -3.18 10.47
CA ILE A 70 10.93 -3.81 9.22
C ILE A 70 12.41 -3.50 8.95
N HIS A 71 12.83 -2.25 9.06
CA HIS A 71 14.19 -1.84 8.73
C HIS A 71 15.23 -2.31 9.75
N GLU A 72 14.87 -2.40 11.04
CA GLU A 72 15.71 -3.01 12.07
C GLU A 72 15.95 -4.51 11.81
N ALA A 73 14.93 -5.21 11.32
CA ALA A 73 15.01 -6.64 11.04
C ALA A 73 15.68 -6.97 9.71
N ASP A 74 15.45 -6.14 8.69
CA ASP A 74 15.97 -6.29 7.33
C ASP A 74 16.14 -4.92 6.63
N PRO A 75 17.38 -4.40 6.56
CA PRO A 75 17.65 -3.14 5.87
C PRO A 75 17.55 -3.23 4.35
N TYR A 76 17.45 -4.44 3.78
CA TYR A 76 17.33 -4.67 2.34
C TYR A 76 15.88 -4.84 1.88
N CYS A 77 14.92 -4.87 2.81
CA CYS A 77 13.50 -4.88 2.50
C CYS A 77 13.16 -3.71 1.55
N ARG A 78 12.46 -4.02 0.46
CA ARG A 78 12.17 -3.05 -0.60
C ARG A 78 11.04 -2.10 -0.23
N GLY A 79 10.18 -2.51 0.70
CA GLY A 79 9.14 -1.70 1.33
C GLY A 79 7.75 -2.32 1.26
N VAL A 80 6.73 -1.46 1.36
CA VAL A 80 5.32 -1.84 1.45
C VAL A 80 4.56 -1.45 0.19
N LEU A 81 3.73 -2.37 -0.31
CA LEU A 81 2.66 -2.13 -1.27
C LEU A 81 1.31 -2.15 -0.54
N VAL A 82 0.53 -1.09 -0.69
CA VAL A 82 -0.82 -1.02 -0.11
C VAL A 82 -1.78 -1.94 -0.87
N LEU A 83 -2.57 -2.72 -0.14
CA LEU A 83 -3.66 -3.54 -0.69
C LEU A 83 -5.00 -2.78 -0.69
N GLY A 84 -5.94 -3.20 -1.53
CA GLY A 84 -7.19 -2.44 -1.75
C GLY A 84 -8.46 -2.97 -1.07
N LEU A 85 -8.48 -4.21 -0.55
CA LEU A 85 -9.65 -4.87 0.10
C LEU A 85 -11.02 -4.77 -0.61
N ASP A 86 -11.06 -4.52 -1.92
CA ASP A 86 -12.33 -4.24 -2.64
C ASP A 86 -13.04 -2.96 -2.15
N ALA A 87 -12.28 -2.05 -1.53
CA ALA A 87 -12.78 -0.75 -1.11
C ALA A 87 -13.22 0.08 -2.35
N PRO A 88 -14.18 1.00 -2.18
CA PRO A 88 -14.51 1.99 -3.19
C PRO A 88 -13.28 2.75 -3.67
N ILE A 89 -13.24 3.08 -4.96
CA ILE A 89 -12.06 3.73 -5.57
C ILE A 89 -11.75 5.09 -4.96
N ASP A 90 -12.75 5.82 -4.50
CA ASP A 90 -12.59 7.13 -3.87
C ASP A 90 -11.90 7.00 -2.50
N GLU A 91 -12.39 6.08 -1.67
CA GLU A 91 -11.81 5.75 -0.37
C GLU A 91 -10.35 5.26 -0.53
N LEU A 92 -10.13 4.35 -1.47
CA LEU A 92 -8.78 3.84 -1.73
C LEU A 92 -7.84 4.95 -2.25
N ALA A 93 -8.34 5.87 -3.08
CA ALA A 93 -7.53 6.99 -3.56
C ALA A 93 -7.08 7.91 -2.42
N GLU A 94 -7.93 8.14 -1.41
CA GLU A 94 -7.58 8.90 -0.21
C GLU A 94 -6.55 8.16 0.65
N GLN A 95 -6.78 6.86 0.90
CA GLN A 95 -5.85 6.00 1.62
C GLN A 95 -4.46 5.98 0.96
N LEU A 96 -4.40 5.86 -0.37
CA LEU A 96 -3.14 5.87 -1.12
C LEU A 96 -2.44 7.23 -1.07
N THR A 97 -3.19 8.34 -1.13
CA THR A 97 -2.61 9.68 -0.98
C THR A 97 -2.00 9.85 0.42
N ALA A 98 -2.68 9.40 1.48
CA ALA A 98 -2.16 9.44 2.84
C ALA A 98 -0.96 8.50 3.04
N ALA A 99 -0.98 7.32 2.44
CA ALA A 99 0.13 6.36 2.52
C ALA A 99 1.38 6.83 1.77
N ALA A 100 1.21 7.54 0.65
CA ALA A 100 2.29 7.86 -0.28
C ALA A 100 3.42 8.72 0.33
N VAL A 101 3.12 9.54 1.34
CA VAL A 101 4.09 10.41 2.03
C VAL A 101 5.03 9.63 2.96
N HIS A 102 4.74 8.36 3.23
CA HIS A 102 5.59 7.52 4.07
C HIS A 102 6.69 6.85 3.23
N PRO A 103 7.98 6.97 3.59
CA PRO A 103 9.08 6.38 2.81
C PRO A 103 8.98 4.86 2.62
N LEU A 104 8.51 4.17 3.66
CA LEU A 104 8.23 2.74 3.64
C LEU A 104 7.19 2.34 2.57
N CYS A 105 6.23 3.20 2.26
CA CYS A 105 5.23 2.95 1.23
C CYS A 105 5.84 3.20 -0.15
N ARG A 106 5.81 2.18 -1.02
CA ARG A 106 6.43 2.22 -2.36
C ARG A 106 5.43 2.14 -3.49
N GLY A 107 4.16 1.87 -3.18
CA GLY A 107 3.12 1.75 -4.18
C GLY A 107 1.92 0.98 -3.66
N PHE A 108 1.20 0.35 -4.59
CA PHE A 108 0.00 -0.40 -4.30
C PHE A 108 -0.13 -1.63 -5.20
N ALA A 109 -0.78 -2.67 -4.69
CA ALA A 109 -1.12 -3.89 -5.39
C ALA A 109 -2.63 -4.15 -5.23
N VAL A 110 -3.40 -3.59 -6.16
CA VAL A 110 -4.87 -3.50 -6.07
C VAL A 110 -5.50 -4.24 -7.24
N GLY A 111 -6.59 -4.97 -6.97
CA GLY A 111 -7.32 -5.76 -7.97
C GLY A 111 -8.76 -5.28 -8.15
N ARG A 112 -9.69 -5.86 -7.38
CA ARG A 112 -11.15 -5.71 -7.59
C ARG A 112 -11.65 -4.27 -7.62
N THR A 113 -11.06 -3.34 -6.87
CA THR A 113 -11.38 -1.90 -6.96
C THR A 113 -11.15 -1.33 -8.37
N ILE A 114 -10.16 -1.83 -9.12
CA ILE A 114 -9.83 -1.37 -10.47
C ILE A 114 -10.70 -2.07 -11.52
N PHE A 115 -10.79 -3.40 -11.48
CA PHE A 115 -11.44 -4.15 -12.57
C PHE A 115 -12.82 -4.72 -12.25
N GLY A 116 -13.22 -4.78 -10.97
CA GLY A 116 -14.37 -5.57 -10.54
C GLY A 116 -15.70 -5.09 -11.10
N GLU A 117 -15.94 -3.77 -11.12
CA GLU A 117 -17.16 -3.20 -11.71
C GLU A 117 -17.19 -3.38 -13.23
N ALA A 118 -16.08 -3.08 -13.91
CA ALA A 118 -15.95 -3.24 -15.35
C ALA A 118 -16.16 -4.70 -15.78
N ALA A 119 -15.51 -5.64 -15.09
CA ALA A 119 -15.68 -7.08 -15.33
C ALA A 119 -17.14 -7.52 -15.16
N ARG A 120 -17.82 -7.07 -14.09
CA ARG A 120 -19.25 -7.38 -13.87
C ARG A 120 -20.11 -6.86 -15.01
N ALA A 121 -19.90 -5.63 -15.47
CA ALA A 121 -20.64 -5.05 -16.59
C ALA A 121 -20.36 -5.78 -17.91
N TRP A 122 -19.11 -6.16 -18.15
CA TRP A 122 -18.67 -6.90 -19.33
C TRP A 122 -19.29 -8.30 -19.38
N PHE A 123 -19.25 -9.06 -18.28
CA PHE A 123 -19.84 -10.41 -18.22
C PHE A 123 -21.34 -10.45 -18.53
N VAL A 124 -22.08 -9.36 -18.27
CA VAL A 124 -23.51 -9.27 -18.58
C VAL A 124 -23.79 -8.53 -19.89
N ASN A 125 -22.78 -8.36 -20.75
CA ASN A 125 -22.86 -7.68 -22.04
C ASN A 125 -23.40 -6.23 -21.95
N LYS A 126 -23.23 -5.55 -20.81
CA LYS A 126 -23.58 -4.12 -20.68
C LYS A 126 -22.53 -3.21 -21.31
N ILE A 127 -21.28 -3.66 -21.38
CA ILE A 127 -20.17 -2.99 -22.06
C ILE A 127 -19.44 -4.02 -22.93
N ASP A 128 -18.82 -3.55 -24.00
CA ASP A 128 -17.97 -4.35 -24.88
C ASP A 128 -16.51 -4.38 -24.37
N ASP A 129 -15.63 -5.05 -25.13
CA ASP A 129 -14.21 -5.17 -24.80
C ASP A 129 -13.54 -3.79 -24.69
N ALA A 130 -13.85 -2.87 -25.61
CA ALA A 130 -13.30 -1.52 -25.61
C ALA A 130 -13.74 -0.75 -24.36
N GLY A 131 -15.01 -0.83 -24.00
CA GLY A 131 -15.55 -0.24 -22.78
C GLY A 131 -14.91 -0.82 -21.52
N ALA A 132 -14.67 -2.12 -21.47
CA ALA A 132 -14.01 -2.76 -20.32
C ALA A 132 -12.55 -2.31 -20.19
N ILE A 133 -11.80 -2.27 -21.30
CA ILE A 133 -10.42 -1.80 -21.33
C ILE A 133 -10.32 -0.35 -20.85
N GLU A 134 -11.14 0.55 -21.41
CA GLU A 134 -11.15 1.96 -21.03
C GLU A 134 -11.49 2.15 -19.55
N ALA A 135 -12.53 1.46 -19.08
CA ALA A 135 -13.00 1.54 -17.71
C ALA A 135 -11.95 1.05 -16.68
N ILE A 136 -11.19 0.00 -17.02
CA ILE A 136 -10.08 -0.51 -16.19
C ILE A 136 -8.91 0.46 -16.22
N ALA A 137 -8.52 0.94 -17.41
CA ALA A 137 -7.40 1.85 -17.60
C ALA A 137 -7.60 3.18 -16.86
N GLN A 138 -8.80 3.77 -16.96
CA GLN A 138 -9.15 5.02 -16.26
C GLN A 138 -9.06 4.85 -14.73
N ARG A 139 -9.60 3.76 -14.19
CA ARG A 139 -9.55 3.49 -12.74
C ARG A 139 -8.11 3.27 -12.26
N TYR A 140 -7.30 2.52 -13.01
CA TYR A 140 -5.90 2.32 -12.69
C TYR A 140 -5.12 3.64 -12.72
N LEU A 141 -5.25 4.41 -13.80
CA LEU A 141 -4.56 5.68 -13.98
C LEU A 141 -4.91 6.67 -12.86
N ARG A 142 -6.17 6.70 -12.43
CA ARG A 142 -6.61 7.52 -11.30
C ARG A 142 -5.80 7.22 -10.03
N LEU A 143 -5.64 5.95 -9.66
CA LEU A 143 -4.87 5.57 -8.46
C LEU A 143 -3.39 5.92 -8.63
N VAL A 144 -2.80 5.68 -9.81
CA VAL A 144 -1.41 6.06 -10.12
C VAL A 144 -1.21 7.57 -9.97
N GLN A 145 -2.10 8.39 -10.51
CA GLN A 145 -2.03 9.84 -10.43
C GLN A 145 -2.12 10.34 -8.98
N ARG A 146 -3.02 9.77 -8.18
CA ARG A 146 -3.20 10.13 -6.77
C ARG A 146 -1.97 9.77 -5.94
N PHE A 147 -1.42 8.59 -6.13
CA PHE A 147 -0.21 8.14 -5.44
C PHE A 147 1.03 8.98 -5.85
N ALA A 148 1.28 9.10 -7.15
CA ALA A 148 2.45 9.82 -7.66
C ALA A 148 2.37 11.33 -7.40
N GLY A 149 1.17 11.91 -7.43
CA GLY A 149 0.93 13.30 -7.07
C GLY A 149 1.32 13.60 -5.63
N ALA A 150 0.84 12.78 -4.68
CA ALA A 150 1.16 12.93 -3.27
C ALA A 150 2.68 12.86 -2.98
N ARG A 151 3.39 11.92 -3.62
CA ARG A 151 4.86 11.81 -3.46
C ARG A 151 5.63 13.01 -3.99
N ARG A 152 5.16 13.65 -5.07
CA ARG A 152 5.82 14.85 -5.62
C ARG A 152 5.61 16.06 -4.73
N SER A 153 4.42 16.19 -4.13
CA SER A 153 4.11 17.29 -3.22
C SER A 153 4.90 17.22 -1.92
N ASP A 154 5.16 16.02 -1.40
CA ASP A 154 5.98 15.80 -0.21
C ASP A 154 7.48 16.06 -0.46
N ALA A 155 7.97 15.83 -1.69
CA ALA A 155 9.35 16.09 -2.08
C ALA A 155 9.65 17.57 -2.39
N ALA A 156 8.64 18.45 -2.40
CA ALA A 156 8.84 19.88 -2.66
C ALA A 156 9.30 20.59 -1.36
N PRO A 157 10.45 21.29 -1.34
CA PRO A 157 10.88 22.01 -0.15
C PRO A 157 9.93 23.18 0.17
N GLU A 158 9.60 23.37 1.45
CA GLU A 158 8.89 24.57 1.94
C GLU A 158 9.71 25.82 1.62
N VAL A 159 9.28 26.61 0.64
CA VAL A 159 9.85 27.93 0.37
C VAL A 159 9.36 28.87 1.46
N HIS A 160 10.12 28.99 2.55
CA HIS A 160 9.92 30.07 3.52
C HIS A 160 10.18 31.42 2.85
N ALA A 161 9.10 32.13 2.51
CA ALA A 161 9.16 33.53 2.13
C ALA A 161 9.62 34.35 3.36
N GLN A 162 10.91 34.67 3.42
CA GLN A 162 11.41 35.71 4.31
C GLN A 162 10.86 37.05 3.82
N ALA A 163 9.87 37.58 4.54
CA ALA A 163 9.45 38.96 4.40
C ALA A 163 10.61 39.87 4.84
N SER A 164 11.21 40.54 3.86
CA SER A 164 12.18 41.62 4.07
C SER A 164 11.53 42.75 4.87
N VAL A 165 11.94 42.93 6.12
CA VAL A 165 11.71 44.16 6.87
C VAL A 165 12.76 45.15 6.40
N ALA A 166 12.35 46.10 5.55
CA ALA A 166 13.16 47.26 5.22
C ALA A 166 13.01 48.30 6.34
N ASN A 167 14.16 48.76 6.85
CA ASN A 167 14.32 49.97 7.66
C ASN A 167 13.92 51.23 6.89
#